data_AF-A0A9D9HJY3-F1
#
_entry.id   AF-A0A9D9HJY3-F1
#
_cell.length_a   1.000
_cell.length_b   1.000
_cell.length_c   1.000
_cell.angle_alpha   90.00
_cell.angle_beta   90.00
_cell.angle_gamma   90.00
#
_symmetry.space_group_name_H-M   'P 1'
#
loop_
_entity.id
_entity.type
_entity.pdbx_description
1 polymer ?
#
loop_
_entity_poly.entity_id
_entity_poly.type
_entity_poly.pdbx_seq_one_letter_code
_entity_poly.pdbx_strand_id
1 'polypeptide(L)'
;MKELKEIRFNETDILLQDNLVRGSILPEKMAELNRNIIFKGNNVVEGPIYGFRIEIQKGDLEVQGAVYAQHELYVNSEATGEIVFKKCVCSANSVTSRASKVRLTFNSDINAKSVTLYNAFVAGSIYADEIVLDNCVVIGGVFATQNIDMNNSIVGTFNTPAIRISGVIQMLLPSAFSIEPLESLSDTLMYNLSLADLGALYKGLPEAGNSGRIRMSLETDEIKSDLADAEVQKTLRCYTVVGKVLAADLLDTYRFQNHFLLTAASLGSQLLKTYDLGVGKDGQISTLTVGKIRDFFFDILNGKIQVQDMDGSFSLKDIAGAE
;
A
#
# COMPACT_ATOMS: atom_id res chain seq x y z
N MET A 1 -1.13 -2.65 -30.30
CA MET A 1 -2.51 -2.52 -29.78
C MET A 1 -3.45 -2.13 -30.91
N LYS A 2 -4.66 -2.67 -30.94
CA LYS A 2 -5.73 -2.24 -31.84
C LYS A 2 -6.46 -1.06 -31.18
N GLU A 3 -6.42 0.09 -31.84
CA GLU A 3 -7.16 1.28 -31.40
C GLU A 3 -8.66 1.01 -31.55
N LEU A 4 -9.41 1.01 -30.45
CA LEU A 4 -10.86 0.95 -30.47
C LEU A 4 -11.42 2.37 -30.37
N LYS A 5 -11.98 2.86 -31.48
CA LYS A 5 -12.79 4.09 -31.48
C LYS A 5 -14.23 3.85 -31.02
N GLU A 6 -14.73 2.62 -31.17
CA GLU A 6 -16.06 2.16 -30.77
C GLU A 6 -15.96 0.72 -30.27
N ILE A 7 -16.42 0.47 -29.05
CA ILE A 7 -16.48 -0.87 -28.45
C ILE A 7 -17.77 -1.53 -28.96
N ARG A 8 -17.66 -2.68 -29.64
CA ARG A 8 -18.83 -3.54 -29.88
C ARG A 8 -19.15 -4.28 -28.58
N PHE A 9 -20.15 -3.78 -27.85
CA PHE A 9 -20.66 -4.43 -26.66
C PHE A 9 -21.51 -5.65 -27.06
N ASN A 10 -21.20 -6.83 -26.51
CA ASN A 10 -22.24 -7.85 -26.38
C ASN A 10 -23.19 -7.41 -25.25
N GLU A 11 -24.40 -7.99 -25.18
CA GLU A 11 -25.38 -7.56 -24.18
C GLU A 11 -24.88 -7.72 -22.73
N THR A 12 -24.06 -8.75 -22.47
CA THR A 12 -23.62 -9.17 -21.12
C THR A 12 -22.15 -8.90 -20.81
N ASP A 13 -21.24 -9.12 -21.76
CA ASP A 13 -19.80 -9.04 -21.49
C ASP A 13 -19.06 -8.13 -22.48
N ILE A 14 -18.05 -7.42 -21.96
CA ILE A 14 -17.10 -6.62 -22.71
C ILE A 14 -15.75 -7.33 -22.64
N LEU A 15 -15.33 -7.95 -23.74
CA LEU A 15 -14.01 -8.57 -23.84
C LEU A 15 -13.04 -7.63 -24.54
N LEU A 16 -11.98 -7.23 -23.84
CA LEU A 16 -10.90 -6.41 -24.38
C LEU A 16 -9.65 -7.28 -24.57
N GLN A 17 -9.21 -7.37 -25.82
CA GLN A 17 -7.99 -8.08 -26.20
C GLN A 17 -7.06 -7.23 -27.07
N ASP A 18 -5.91 -6.87 -26.49
CA ASP A 18 -4.85 -6.08 -27.11
C ASP A 18 -5.31 -4.66 -27.53
N ASN A 19 -6.13 -4.01 -26.70
CA ASN A 19 -6.86 -2.79 -27.06
C ASN A 19 -6.31 -1.50 -26.42
N LEU A 20 -6.43 -0.40 -27.18
CA LEU A 20 -6.36 0.97 -26.64
C LEU A 20 -7.76 1.58 -26.66
N VAL A 21 -8.28 1.95 -25.48
CA VAL A 21 -9.58 2.57 -25.26
C VAL A 21 -9.36 4.01 -24.79
N ARG A 22 -9.63 4.99 -25.66
CA ARG A 22 -9.45 6.42 -25.34
C ARG A 22 -10.56 7.03 -24.48
N GLY A 23 -11.73 6.39 -24.47
CA GLY A 23 -12.92 6.86 -23.78
C GLY A 23 -13.15 6.21 -22.43
N SER A 24 -14.24 6.61 -21.79
CA SER A 24 -14.78 5.94 -20.61
C SER A 24 -15.55 4.68 -20.97
N ILE A 25 -15.47 3.64 -20.15
CA ILE A 25 -16.34 2.46 -20.22
C ILE A 25 -17.39 2.62 -19.12
N LEU A 26 -18.48 3.32 -19.43
CA LEU A 26 -19.56 3.61 -18.48
C LEU A 26 -20.90 3.14 -19.06
N PRO A 27 -21.85 2.70 -18.21
CA PRO A 27 -23.18 2.36 -18.64
C PRO A 27 -23.95 3.63 -19.05
N GLU A 28 -24.49 3.64 -20.26
CA GLU A 28 -25.38 4.70 -20.74
C GLU A 28 -26.87 4.33 -20.53
N LYS A 29 -27.16 3.03 -20.38
CA LYS A 29 -28.52 2.51 -20.19
C LYS A 29 -28.56 1.54 -19.00
N MET A 30 -29.72 1.39 -18.38
CA MET A 30 -29.88 0.47 -17.23
C MET A 30 -29.52 -0.99 -17.56
N ALA A 31 -29.75 -1.45 -18.79
CA ALA A 31 -29.37 -2.80 -19.22
C ALA A 31 -27.85 -3.05 -19.16
N GLU A 32 -27.04 -1.99 -19.14
CA GLU A 32 -25.58 -2.06 -19.18
C GLU A 32 -24.94 -2.13 -17.79
N LEU A 33 -25.73 -1.86 -16.73
CA LEU A 33 -25.25 -1.90 -15.34
C LEU A 33 -24.76 -3.29 -14.91
N ASN A 34 -25.30 -4.33 -15.55
CA ASN A 34 -24.95 -5.72 -15.25
C ASN A 34 -23.83 -6.26 -16.15
N ARG A 35 -23.17 -5.40 -16.94
CA ARG A 35 -22.13 -5.86 -17.86
C ARG A 35 -20.83 -6.18 -17.15
N ASN A 36 -20.22 -7.31 -17.50
CA ASN A 36 -18.87 -7.63 -17.05
C ASN A 36 -17.83 -7.07 -18.02
N ILE A 37 -16.64 -6.76 -17.51
CA ILE A 37 -15.50 -6.34 -18.31
C ILE A 37 -14.39 -7.35 -18.08
N ILE A 38 -13.91 -7.96 -19.15
CA ILE A 38 -12.88 -8.99 -19.13
C ILE A 38 -11.69 -8.49 -19.94
N PHE A 39 -10.56 -8.29 -19.27
CA PHE A 39 -9.30 -7.91 -19.88
C PHE A 39 -8.43 -9.13 -20.16
N LYS A 40 -7.98 -9.26 -21.41
CA LYS A 40 -7.08 -10.30 -21.88
C LYS A 40 -5.99 -9.68 -22.77
N GLY A 41 -4.73 -10.11 -22.65
CA GLY A 41 -3.64 -9.48 -23.40
C GLY A 41 -3.39 -8.03 -22.97
N ASN A 42 -2.79 -7.23 -23.86
CA ASN A 42 -2.22 -5.93 -23.48
C ASN A 42 -3.21 -4.78 -23.72
N ASN A 43 -3.75 -4.20 -22.66
CA ASN A 43 -4.82 -3.21 -22.73
C ASN A 43 -4.44 -1.88 -22.07
N VAL A 44 -4.91 -0.78 -22.65
CA VAL A 44 -4.83 0.56 -22.06
C VAL A 44 -6.20 1.20 -22.12
N VAL A 45 -6.68 1.72 -21.00
CA VAL A 45 -7.93 2.47 -20.90
C VAL A 45 -7.64 3.85 -20.31
N GLU A 46 -7.84 4.89 -21.12
CA GLU A 46 -7.55 6.28 -20.72
C GLU A 46 -8.67 6.86 -19.82
N GLY A 47 -9.91 6.40 -20.01
CA GLY A 47 -11.08 6.87 -19.27
C GLY A 47 -11.42 6.06 -18.01
N PRO A 48 -12.43 6.51 -17.23
CA PRO A 48 -12.98 5.76 -16.11
C PRO A 48 -13.72 4.50 -16.57
N ILE A 49 -13.81 3.52 -15.68
CA ILE A 49 -14.39 2.20 -15.94
C ILE A 49 -15.45 1.89 -14.89
N TYR A 50 -16.63 1.48 -15.34
CA TYR A 50 -17.67 0.85 -14.54
C TYR A 50 -17.96 -0.53 -15.11
N GLY A 51 -18.01 -1.54 -14.25
CA GLY A 51 -18.51 -2.87 -14.62
C GLY A 51 -19.22 -3.55 -13.44
N PHE A 52 -20.09 -4.51 -13.74
CA PHE A 52 -20.66 -5.38 -12.71
C PHE A 52 -19.56 -6.22 -12.08
N ARG A 53 -18.83 -6.97 -12.91
CA ARG A 53 -17.57 -7.62 -12.57
C ARG A 53 -16.47 -7.14 -13.51
N ILE A 54 -15.30 -6.85 -12.97
CA ILE A 54 -14.10 -6.51 -13.73
C ILE A 54 -13.08 -7.61 -13.51
N GLU A 55 -12.77 -8.36 -14.56
CA GLU A 55 -11.84 -9.49 -14.51
C GLU A 55 -10.59 -9.20 -15.34
N ILE A 56 -9.42 -9.39 -14.76
CA ILE A 56 -8.14 -9.32 -15.47
C ILE A 56 -7.56 -10.73 -15.55
N GLN A 57 -7.53 -11.30 -16.75
CA GLN A 57 -7.09 -12.68 -16.97
C GLN A 57 -5.58 -12.79 -17.19
N LYS A 58 -5.02 -11.96 -18.08
CA LYS A 58 -3.61 -12.02 -18.46
C LYS A 58 -3.21 -10.77 -19.25
N GLY A 59 -1.92 -10.44 -19.23
CA GLY A 59 -1.32 -9.39 -20.03
C GLY A 59 -1.21 -8.08 -19.26
N ASP A 60 -0.58 -7.10 -19.90
CA ASP A 60 -0.41 -5.78 -19.30
C ASP A 60 -1.73 -5.01 -19.33
N LEU A 61 -2.06 -4.32 -18.25
CA LEU A 61 -3.23 -3.46 -18.17
C LEU A 61 -2.85 -2.12 -17.54
N GLU A 62 -3.11 -1.03 -18.24
CA GLU A 62 -3.08 0.31 -17.64
C GLU A 62 -4.46 0.95 -17.70
N VAL A 63 -4.99 1.36 -16.53
CA VAL A 63 -6.21 2.16 -16.44
C VAL A 63 -5.88 3.53 -15.86
N GLN A 64 -6.12 4.59 -16.63
CA GLN A 64 -5.79 5.96 -16.24
C GLN A 64 -6.96 6.67 -15.53
N GLY A 65 -8.19 6.20 -15.74
CA GLY A 65 -9.37 6.66 -15.04
C GLY A 65 -9.63 5.94 -13.71
N ALA A 66 -10.65 6.40 -12.98
CA ALA A 66 -11.13 5.71 -11.78
C ALA A 66 -11.87 4.42 -12.18
N VAL A 67 -11.79 3.40 -11.32
CA VAL A 67 -12.42 2.10 -11.57
C VAL A 67 -13.46 1.84 -10.50
N TYR A 68 -14.66 1.44 -10.93
CA TYR A 68 -15.73 1.01 -10.04
C TYR A 68 -16.29 -0.34 -10.49
N ALA A 69 -16.26 -1.33 -9.60
CA ALA A 69 -16.89 -2.63 -9.82
C ALA A 69 -18.11 -2.81 -8.89
N GLN A 70 -19.31 -2.94 -9.45
CA GLN A 70 -20.55 -3.09 -8.67
C GLN A 70 -20.53 -4.36 -7.79
N HIS A 71 -19.92 -5.44 -8.27
CA HIS A 71 -19.80 -6.69 -7.55
C HIS A 71 -18.35 -6.95 -7.19
N GLU A 72 -17.46 -7.16 -8.18
CA GLU A 72 -16.09 -7.58 -7.89
C GLU A 72 -15.09 -7.07 -8.93
N LEU A 73 -13.92 -6.64 -8.47
CA LEU A 73 -12.71 -6.59 -9.29
C LEU A 73 -11.83 -7.79 -8.93
N TYR A 74 -11.54 -8.63 -9.92
CA TYR A 74 -10.77 -9.86 -9.75
C TYR A 74 -9.59 -9.92 -10.71
N VAL A 75 -8.38 -10.08 -10.17
CA VAL A 75 -7.18 -10.43 -10.94
C VAL A 75 -6.96 -11.93 -10.82
N ASN A 76 -6.98 -12.62 -11.96
CA ASN A 76 -6.81 -14.06 -12.04
C ASN A 76 -5.45 -14.49 -11.44
N SER A 77 -5.43 -15.53 -10.61
CA SER A 77 -4.21 -16.02 -9.94
C SER A 77 -3.10 -16.45 -10.91
N GLU A 78 -3.44 -16.83 -12.13
CA GLU A 78 -2.50 -17.20 -13.19
C GLU A 78 -2.09 -16.01 -14.08
N ALA A 79 -2.60 -14.81 -13.80
CA ALA A 79 -2.26 -13.61 -14.55
C ALA A 79 -0.76 -13.30 -14.45
N THR A 80 -0.22 -12.82 -15.57
CA THR A 80 1.17 -12.38 -15.70
C THR A 80 1.20 -11.06 -16.44
N GLY A 81 2.17 -10.21 -16.12
CA GLY A 81 2.33 -8.88 -16.72
C GLY A 81 2.32 -7.78 -15.66
N GLU A 82 2.16 -6.56 -16.12
CA GLU A 82 2.05 -5.37 -15.28
C GLU A 82 0.63 -4.80 -15.33
N ILE A 83 -0.03 -4.73 -14.16
CA ILE A 83 -1.38 -4.17 -14.01
C ILE A 83 -1.27 -2.91 -13.17
N VAL A 84 -1.68 -1.77 -13.73
CA VAL A 84 -1.57 -0.46 -13.10
C VAL A 84 -2.89 0.28 -13.15
N PHE A 85 -3.41 0.61 -11.97
CA PHE A 85 -4.55 1.51 -11.79
C PHE A 85 -4.02 2.88 -11.34
N LYS A 86 -4.13 3.90 -12.20
CA LYS A 86 -3.57 5.24 -11.90
C LYS A 86 -4.43 6.04 -10.91
N LYS A 87 -5.72 5.73 -10.81
CA LYS A 87 -6.68 6.40 -9.91
C LYS A 87 -7.34 5.39 -8.97
N CYS A 88 -8.23 5.90 -8.11
CA CYS A 88 -8.91 5.10 -7.11
C CYS A 88 -9.64 3.91 -7.73
N VAL A 89 -9.63 2.81 -6.98
CA VAL A 89 -10.32 1.57 -7.32
C VAL A 89 -11.35 1.29 -6.23
N CYS A 90 -12.61 1.24 -6.64
CA CYS A 90 -13.72 1.01 -5.74
C CYS A 90 -14.48 -0.25 -6.15
N SER A 91 -15.00 -0.99 -5.18
CA SER A 91 -15.98 -2.03 -5.41
C SER A 91 -17.07 -2.01 -4.35
N ALA A 92 -18.31 -2.35 -4.69
CA ALA A 92 -19.35 -2.48 -3.67
C ALA A 92 -19.20 -3.76 -2.84
N ASN A 93 -18.46 -4.77 -3.34
CA ASN A 93 -18.20 -6.02 -2.61
C ASN A 93 -16.70 -6.26 -2.47
N SER A 94 -16.00 -6.70 -3.51
CA SER A 94 -14.62 -7.20 -3.35
C SER A 94 -13.62 -6.65 -4.37
N VAL A 95 -12.38 -6.46 -3.90
CA VAL A 95 -11.19 -6.31 -4.73
C VAL A 95 -10.23 -7.44 -4.39
N THR A 96 -10.05 -8.38 -5.32
CA THR A 96 -9.35 -9.64 -5.08
C THR A 96 -8.23 -9.85 -6.09
N SER A 97 -7.02 -10.08 -5.60
CA SER A 97 -5.89 -10.60 -6.37
C SER A 97 -5.11 -11.60 -5.53
N ARG A 98 -5.03 -12.84 -6.00
CA ARG A 98 -4.14 -13.88 -5.45
C ARG A 98 -2.99 -14.21 -6.41
N ALA A 99 -2.73 -13.31 -7.35
CA ALA A 99 -1.76 -13.51 -8.42
C ALA A 99 -0.35 -13.19 -7.94
N SER A 100 0.50 -14.21 -7.81
CA SER A 100 1.89 -14.04 -7.36
C SER A 100 2.86 -13.63 -8.48
N LYS A 101 2.45 -13.79 -9.74
CA LYS A 101 3.31 -13.56 -10.93
C LYS A 101 3.03 -12.23 -11.63
N VAL A 102 2.11 -11.43 -11.09
CA VAL A 102 1.75 -10.13 -11.66
C VAL A 102 2.41 -9.01 -10.88
N ARG A 103 2.78 -7.94 -11.58
CA ARG A 103 3.19 -6.67 -10.96
C ARG A 103 1.92 -5.81 -10.83
N LEU A 104 1.18 -6.00 -9.74
CA LEU A 104 -0.06 -5.26 -9.47
C LEU A 104 0.24 -3.96 -8.71
N THR A 105 -0.15 -2.83 -9.29
CA THR A 105 0.10 -1.49 -8.75
C THR A 105 -1.19 -0.66 -8.73
N PHE A 106 -1.57 -0.20 -7.56
CA PHE A 106 -2.61 0.80 -7.35
C PHE A 106 -1.94 2.12 -6.96
N ASN A 107 -2.07 3.16 -7.78
CA ASN A 107 -1.45 4.45 -7.52
C ASN A 107 -2.30 5.35 -6.61
N SER A 108 -3.40 4.83 -6.07
CA SER A 108 -4.36 5.58 -5.27
C SER A 108 -5.10 4.64 -4.32
N ASP A 109 -6.15 5.14 -3.68
CA ASP A 109 -6.90 4.43 -2.65
C ASP A 109 -7.74 3.29 -3.21
N ILE A 110 -7.94 2.28 -2.37
CA ILE A 110 -8.84 1.15 -2.61
C ILE A 110 -9.98 1.23 -1.61
N ASN A 111 -11.22 1.13 -2.09
CA ASN A 111 -12.41 1.08 -1.23
C ASN A 111 -13.31 -0.08 -1.64
N ALA A 112 -13.51 -1.04 -0.73
CA ALA A 112 -14.41 -2.17 -0.98
C ALA A 112 -14.99 -2.71 0.33
N LYS A 113 -15.94 -3.64 0.26
CA LYS A 113 -16.36 -4.37 1.47
C LYS A 113 -15.28 -5.34 1.93
N SER A 114 -14.63 -6.04 1.01
CA SER A 114 -13.46 -6.87 1.30
C SER A 114 -12.33 -6.66 0.30
N VAL A 115 -11.09 -6.74 0.79
CA VAL A 115 -9.89 -6.59 -0.03
C VAL A 115 -8.96 -7.75 0.25
N THR A 116 -8.55 -8.49 -0.78
CA THR A 116 -7.53 -9.55 -0.68
C THR A 116 -6.48 -9.31 -1.73
N LEU A 117 -5.25 -9.00 -1.32
CA LEU A 117 -4.16 -8.66 -2.23
C LEU A 117 -2.90 -9.46 -1.92
N TYR A 118 -2.36 -10.10 -2.95
CA TYR A 118 -1.12 -10.85 -2.89
C TYR A 118 -0.12 -10.15 -3.83
N ASN A 119 1.10 -9.91 -3.37
CA ASN A 119 2.16 -9.30 -4.17
C ASN A 119 1.77 -7.97 -4.85
N ALA A 120 1.08 -7.10 -4.12
CA ALA A 120 0.55 -5.83 -4.64
C ALA A 120 1.23 -4.61 -4.02
N PHE A 121 1.36 -3.56 -4.82
CA PHE A 121 1.73 -2.21 -4.36
C PHE A 121 0.51 -1.31 -4.33
N VAL A 122 0.28 -0.63 -3.21
CA VAL A 122 -0.76 0.38 -3.06
C VAL A 122 -0.11 1.67 -2.60
N ALA A 123 -0.13 2.69 -3.46
CA ALA A 123 0.44 3.99 -3.16
C ALA A 123 -0.48 4.86 -2.27
N GLY A 124 -1.77 4.53 -2.22
CA GLY A 124 -2.76 5.13 -1.33
C GLY A 124 -3.06 4.29 -0.09
N SER A 125 -4.27 4.44 0.42
CA SER A 125 -4.81 3.71 1.57
C SER A 125 -5.84 2.66 1.13
N ILE A 126 -6.08 1.66 1.98
CA ILE A 126 -7.10 0.64 1.79
C ILE A 126 -8.19 0.83 2.84
N TYR A 127 -9.44 0.87 2.41
CA TYR A 127 -10.62 0.95 3.26
C TYR A 127 -11.53 -0.24 2.98
N ALA A 128 -11.76 -1.09 3.98
CA ALA A 128 -12.71 -2.20 3.86
C ALA A 128 -13.29 -2.66 5.19
N ASP A 129 -14.17 -3.65 5.17
CA ASP A 129 -14.58 -4.36 6.38
C ASP A 129 -13.52 -5.42 6.75
N GLU A 130 -13.08 -6.19 5.75
CA GLU A 130 -12.11 -7.28 5.88
C GLU A 130 -10.96 -7.08 4.90
N ILE A 131 -9.72 -7.16 5.39
CA ILE A 131 -8.52 -6.97 4.56
C ILE A 131 -7.55 -8.14 4.76
N VAL A 132 -7.11 -8.75 3.66
CA VAL A 132 -6.06 -9.78 3.64
C VAL A 132 -4.91 -9.31 2.76
N LEU A 133 -3.72 -9.16 3.35
CA LEU A 133 -2.50 -8.75 2.66
C LEU A 133 -1.43 -9.82 2.79
N ASP A 134 -0.91 -10.29 1.66
CA ASP A 134 0.22 -11.21 1.61
C ASP A 134 1.30 -10.66 0.68
N ASN A 135 2.51 -10.46 1.21
CA ASN A 135 3.62 -9.91 0.45
C ASN A 135 3.29 -8.55 -0.20
N CYS A 136 2.64 -7.66 0.53
CA CYS A 136 2.17 -6.38 0.00
C CYS A 136 2.95 -5.18 0.53
N VAL A 137 2.92 -4.11 -0.24
CA VAL A 137 3.43 -2.79 0.17
C VAL A 137 2.29 -1.79 0.05
N VAL A 138 1.84 -1.23 1.17
CA VAL A 138 0.84 -0.17 1.24
C VAL A 138 1.49 1.07 1.82
N ILE A 139 1.65 2.12 1.02
CA ILE A 139 2.30 3.36 1.47
C ILE A 139 1.40 4.13 2.43
N GLY A 140 0.09 4.11 2.19
CA GLY A 140 -0.92 4.72 3.06
C GLY A 140 -1.34 3.82 4.22
N GLY A 141 -2.53 4.09 4.76
CA GLY A 141 -3.08 3.32 5.87
C GLY A 141 -3.93 2.14 5.42
N VAL A 142 -4.00 1.11 6.27
CA VAL A 142 -4.89 -0.04 6.10
C VAL A 142 -5.99 0.05 7.16
N PHE A 143 -7.19 0.44 6.73
CA PHE A 143 -8.33 0.73 7.61
C PHE A 143 -9.42 -0.32 7.42
N ALA A 144 -9.59 -1.19 8.41
CA ALA A 144 -10.63 -2.22 8.40
C ALA A 144 -11.69 -1.95 9.48
N THR A 145 -12.97 -2.20 9.17
CA THR A 145 -14.05 -2.09 10.17
C THR A 145 -14.28 -3.37 10.95
N GLN A 146 -13.70 -4.51 10.54
CA GLN A 146 -13.81 -5.80 11.22
C GLN A 146 -12.45 -6.43 11.50
N ASN A 147 -11.70 -6.82 10.46
CA ASN A 147 -10.43 -7.52 10.65
C ASN A 147 -9.38 -7.24 9.57
N ILE A 148 -8.12 -7.44 9.95
CA ILE A 148 -6.96 -7.48 9.04
C ILE A 148 -6.20 -8.79 9.27
N ASP A 149 -5.90 -9.52 8.20
CA ASP A 149 -4.90 -10.59 8.17
C ASP A 149 -3.71 -10.12 7.32
N MET A 150 -2.52 -10.08 7.92
CA MET A 150 -1.34 -9.54 7.28
C MET A 150 -0.16 -10.51 7.40
N ASN A 151 0.38 -10.91 6.25
CA ASN A 151 1.59 -11.71 6.14
C ASN A 151 2.65 -10.95 5.35
N ASN A 152 3.88 -10.93 5.88
CA ASN A 152 5.06 -10.38 5.23
C ASN A 152 4.79 -9.08 4.45
N SER A 153 4.47 -7.98 5.10
CA SER A 153 4.00 -6.77 4.40
C SER A 153 4.58 -5.48 4.99
N ILE A 154 4.72 -4.46 4.14
CA ILE A 154 5.03 -3.09 4.54
C ILE A 154 3.75 -2.27 4.48
N VAL A 155 3.39 -1.58 5.55
CA VAL A 155 2.20 -0.71 5.59
C VAL A 155 2.53 0.65 6.18
N GLY A 156 1.81 1.70 5.79
CA GLY A 156 1.93 3.00 6.43
C GLY A 156 1.56 2.92 7.91
N THR A 157 0.31 2.56 8.16
CA THR A 157 -0.29 2.30 9.47
C THR A 157 -1.46 1.34 9.29
N PHE A 158 -2.03 0.83 10.38
CA PHE A 158 -3.31 0.14 10.34
C PHE A 158 -4.23 0.59 11.48
N ASN A 159 -5.53 0.45 11.26
CA ASN A 159 -6.55 0.62 12.28
C ASN A 159 -7.68 -0.39 12.02
N THR A 160 -7.94 -1.28 12.98
CA THR A 160 -8.91 -2.37 12.85
C THR A 160 -9.36 -2.88 14.21
N PRO A 161 -10.60 -3.37 14.39
CA PRO A 161 -10.97 -4.06 15.63
C PRO A 161 -10.07 -5.26 15.94
N ALA A 162 -9.90 -6.18 14.99
CA ALA A 162 -9.08 -7.37 15.14
C ALA A 162 -7.96 -7.40 14.10
N ILE A 163 -6.77 -7.89 14.48
CA ILE A 163 -5.64 -8.07 13.57
C ILE A 163 -4.89 -9.35 13.85
N ARG A 164 -4.58 -10.09 12.79
CA ARG A 164 -3.65 -11.20 12.78
C ARG A 164 -2.44 -10.84 11.94
N ILE A 165 -1.25 -11.08 12.48
CA ILE A 165 0.00 -10.87 11.76
C ILE A 165 0.86 -12.14 11.74
N SER A 166 1.62 -12.29 10.65
CA SER A 166 2.59 -13.37 10.47
C SER A 166 3.79 -12.90 9.62
N GLY A 167 4.93 -13.59 9.76
CA GLY A 167 6.16 -13.26 9.05
C GLY A 167 6.77 -11.93 9.51
N VAL A 168 7.18 -11.09 8.55
CA VAL A 168 7.80 -9.78 8.85
C VAL A 168 6.86 -8.64 8.48
N ILE A 169 6.39 -7.89 9.47
CA ILE A 169 5.57 -6.69 9.26
C ILE A 169 6.42 -5.45 9.50
N GLN A 170 6.38 -4.49 8.56
CA GLN A 170 7.11 -3.23 8.68
C GLN A 170 6.15 -2.04 8.58
N MET A 171 6.20 -1.12 9.54
CA MET A 171 5.38 0.09 9.53
C MET A 171 6.18 1.31 9.09
N LEU A 172 5.60 2.14 8.22
CA LEU A 172 6.24 3.40 7.78
C LEU A 172 5.91 4.56 8.73
N LEU A 173 4.75 4.52 9.39
CA LEU A 173 4.34 5.50 10.39
C LEU A 173 4.57 4.96 11.81
N PRO A 174 4.77 5.84 12.81
CA PRO A 174 5.17 5.42 14.15
C PRO A 174 4.14 4.60 14.96
N SER A 175 2.87 4.60 14.55
CA SER A 175 1.77 4.05 15.34
C SER A 175 0.76 3.29 14.49
N ALA A 176 0.15 2.27 15.08
CA ALA A 176 -1.02 1.56 14.56
C ALA A 176 -1.97 1.17 15.69
N PHE A 177 -3.22 0.82 15.35
CA PHE A 177 -4.31 0.74 16.32
C PHE A 177 -5.13 -0.54 16.17
N SER A 178 -5.53 -1.12 17.32
CA SER A 178 -6.57 -2.14 17.37
C SER A 178 -7.47 -2.04 18.59
N ILE A 179 -8.59 -2.77 18.59
CA ILE A 179 -9.47 -2.90 19.77
C ILE A 179 -9.10 -4.18 20.53
N GLU A 180 -9.08 -5.31 19.82
CA GLU A 180 -8.66 -6.60 20.34
C GLU A 180 -7.13 -6.69 20.37
N PRO A 181 -6.54 -7.51 21.26
CA PRO A 181 -5.12 -7.80 21.23
C PRO A 181 -4.71 -8.33 19.85
N LEU A 182 -3.56 -7.86 19.36
CA LEU A 182 -2.96 -8.36 18.13
C LEU A 182 -2.61 -9.84 18.27
N GLU A 183 -3.09 -10.66 17.34
CA GLU A 183 -2.73 -12.08 17.23
C GLU A 183 -1.46 -12.22 16.38
N SER A 184 -0.44 -12.91 16.90
CA SER A 184 0.81 -13.17 16.17
C SER A 184 1.19 -14.64 16.21
N LEU A 185 1.82 -15.13 15.14
CA LEU A 185 2.47 -16.45 15.10
C LEU A 185 3.85 -16.41 15.76
N SER A 186 4.36 -17.55 16.22
CA SER A 186 5.53 -17.72 17.10
C SER A 186 6.89 -17.22 16.57
N ASP A 187 6.96 -16.74 15.33
CA ASP A 187 8.13 -16.21 14.64
C ASP A 187 7.91 -14.81 14.04
N THR A 188 6.79 -14.17 14.38
CA THR A 188 6.42 -12.89 13.79
C THR A 188 7.35 -11.78 14.27
N LEU A 189 7.85 -10.99 13.33
CA LEU A 189 8.68 -9.81 13.61
C LEU A 189 7.96 -8.56 13.14
N MET A 190 7.88 -7.57 14.02
CA MET A 190 7.33 -6.25 13.69
C MET A 190 8.42 -5.19 13.80
N TYR A 191 8.58 -4.39 12.74
CA TYR A 191 9.56 -3.32 12.68
C TYR A 191 8.89 -1.99 12.34
N ASN A 192 9.52 -0.90 12.74
CA ASN A 192 9.14 0.45 12.35
C ASN A 192 10.27 1.11 11.56
N LEU A 193 9.94 1.68 10.40
CA LEU A 193 10.89 2.32 9.47
C LEU A 193 10.91 3.85 9.60
N SER A 194 10.20 4.44 10.57
CA SER A 194 10.11 5.90 10.70
C SER A 194 11.47 6.60 10.87
N LEU A 195 12.45 5.94 11.51
CA LEU A 195 13.83 6.44 11.67
C LEU A 195 14.82 5.83 10.67
N ALA A 196 14.40 5.01 9.72
CA ALA A 196 15.29 4.46 8.70
C ALA A 196 15.65 5.56 7.68
N ASP A 197 16.89 5.60 7.19
CA ASP A 197 17.29 6.55 6.14
C ASP A 197 16.92 5.99 4.75
N LEU A 198 15.62 5.93 4.48
CA LEU A 198 15.09 5.37 3.23
C LEU A 198 15.55 6.22 2.03
N GLY A 199 15.78 7.52 2.22
CA GLY A 199 16.34 8.40 1.20
C GLY A 199 17.74 7.98 0.77
N ALA A 200 18.66 7.73 1.71
CA ALA A 200 19.99 7.23 1.40
C ALA A 200 19.94 5.85 0.73
N LEU A 201 19.14 4.92 1.28
CA LEU A 201 18.96 3.59 0.70
C LEU A 201 18.43 3.64 -0.73
N TYR A 202 17.45 4.50 -1.01
CA TYR A 202 16.89 4.69 -2.35
C TYR A 202 17.96 5.17 -3.35
N LYS A 203 18.89 6.03 -2.90
CA LYS A 203 20.02 6.53 -3.68
C LYS A 203 21.19 5.53 -3.77
N GLY A 204 21.10 4.38 -3.07
CA GLY A 204 22.19 3.41 -2.93
C GLY A 204 23.36 3.91 -2.08
N LEU A 205 23.15 4.94 -1.26
CA LEU A 205 24.14 5.53 -0.35
C LEU A 205 24.08 4.84 1.02
N PRO A 206 25.17 4.89 1.82
CA PRO A 206 25.15 4.38 3.18
C PRO A 206 24.16 5.17 4.05
N GLU A 207 23.45 4.47 4.92
CA GLU A 207 22.56 5.05 5.92
C GLU A 207 23.33 5.90 6.94
N ALA A 208 22.68 6.93 7.50
CA ALA A 208 23.25 7.70 8.60
C ALA A 208 23.42 6.80 9.84
N GLY A 209 24.53 6.95 10.58
CA GLY A 209 24.83 6.06 11.72
C GLY A 209 23.82 6.10 12.88
N ASN A 210 22.96 7.12 12.94
CA ASN A 210 21.88 7.28 13.93
C ASN A 210 20.49 6.98 13.36
N SER A 211 20.41 6.39 12.18
CA SER A 211 19.17 5.96 11.52
C SER A 211 19.02 4.45 11.57
N GLY A 212 17.84 3.93 11.29
CA GLY A 212 17.62 2.49 11.13
C GLY A 212 16.19 2.09 11.46
N ARG A 213 15.89 0.82 11.24
CA ARG A 213 14.60 0.25 11.64
C ARG A 213 14.60 -0.09 13.13
N ILE A 214 13.48 0.17 13.79
CA ILE A 214 13.28 -0.14 15.20
C ILE A 214 12.48 -1.43 15.29
N ARG A 215 12.99 -2.43 16.02
CA ARG A 215 12.19 -3.62 16.34
C ARG A 215 11.12 -3.25 17.38
N MET A 216 9.86 -3.56 17.05
CA MET A 216 8.73 -3.36 17.94
C MET A 216 8.52 -4.58 18.82
N SER A 217 8.33 -4.34 20.11
CA SER A 217 7.94 -5.36 21.08
C SER A 217 6.44 -5.31 21.26
N LEU A 218 5.74 -6.39 20.88
CA LEU A 218 4.29 -6.47 21.01
C LEU A 218 3.82 -6.41 22.48
N GLU A 219 4.72 -6.69 23.44
CA GLU A 219 4.41 -6.64 24.88
C GLU A 219 4.65 -5.26 25.50
N THR A 220 5.70 -4.55 25.08
CA THR A 220 6.13 -3.30 25.74
C THR A 220 5.80 -2.03 24.96
N ASP A 221 5.65 -2.12 23.65
CA ASP A 221 5.30 -0.99 22.79
C ASP A 221 3.76 -0.86 22.59
N GLU A 222 2.99 -1.65 23.36
CA GLU A 222 1.52 -1.54 23.45
C GLU A 222 1.13 -0.53 24.54
N ILE A 223 0.41 0.52 24.14
CA ILE A 223 -0.25 1.48 25.03
C ILE A 223 -1.75 1.22 24.98
N LYS A 224 -2.36 0.99 26.15
CA LYS A 224 -3.81 0.85 26.30
C LYS A 224 -4.40 2.18 26.73
N SER A 225 -5.49 2.59 26.08
CA SER A 225 -6.24 3.79 26.42
C SER A 225 -7.72 3.45 26.46
N ASP A 226 -8.37 3.73 27.60
CA ASP A 226 -9.80 3.55 27.73
C ASP A 226 -10.50 4.83 27.30
N LEU A 227 -11.25 4.75 26.20
CA LEU A 227 -12.12 5.80 25.72
C LEU A 227 -13.49 5.59 26.33
N ALA A 228 -13.92 6.53 27.17
CA ALA A 228 -15.24 6.51 27.80
C ALA A 228 -16.08 7.70 27.31
N ASP A 229 -17.29 7.40 26.88
CA ASP A 229 -18.41 8.34 26.77
C ASP A 229 -19.52 7.89 27.74
N ALA A 230 -20.53 8.73 27.99
CA ALA A 230 -21.58 8.55 29.00
C ALA A 230 -22.27 7.17 28.99
N GLU A 231 -22.27 6.47 27.85
CA GLU A 231 -22.90 5.15 27.69
C GLU A 231 -21.93 4.03 27.26
N VAL A 232 -20.70 4.34 26.85
CA VAL A 232 -19.79 3.36 26.22
C VAL A 232 -18.35 3.54 26.70
N GLN A 233 -17.76 2.46 27.22
CA GLN A 233 -16.32 2.35 27.43
C GLN A 233 -15.72 1.41 26.38
N LYS A 234 -14.73 1.88 25.63
CA LYS A 234 -13.95 1.07 24.67
C LYS A 234 -12.47 1.20 24.97
N THR A 235 -11.78 0.07 25.11
CA THR A 235 -10.33 0.04 25.16
C THR A 235 -9.77 0.13 23.74
N LEU A 236 -8.90 1.10 23.51
CA LEU A 236 -8.09 1.24 22.31
C LEU A 236 -6.66 0.80 22.63
N ARG A 237 -6.08 -0.03 21.77
CA ARG A 237 -4.69 -0.47 21.83
C ARG A 237 -3.90 0.25 20.76
N CYS A 238 -2.82 0.89 21.16
CA CYS A 238 -1.92 1.62 20.29
C CYS A 238 -0.57 0.93 20.32
N TYR A 239 -0.11 0.42 19.17
CA TYR A 239 1.24 -0.15 19.01
C TYR A 239 2.12 0.95 18.47
N THR A 240 3.03 1.48 19.29
CA THR A 240 3.74 2.70 18.94
C THR A 240 5.18 2.74 19.40
N VAL A 241 6.03 3.27 18.51
CA VAL A 241 7.40 3.65 18.84
C VAL A 241 7.53 5.15 19.06
N VAL A 242 6.43 5.91 19.20
CA VAL A 242 6.47 7.37 19.34
C VAL A 242 7.35 7.81 20.51
N GLY A 243 7.31 7.11 21.64
CA GLY A 243 8.20 7.42 22.77
C GLY A 243 9.68 7.30 22.39
N LYS A 244 10.05 6.25 21.66
CA LYS A 244 11.41 6.00 21.13
C LYS A 244 11.80 7.02 20.07
N VAL A 245 10.86 7.38 19.20
CA VAL A 245 11.03 8.34 18.12
C VAL A 245 11.17 9.78 18.64
N LEU A 246 10.42 10.16 19.68
CA LEU A 246 10.51 11.46 20.35
C LEU A 246 11.77 11.56 21.22
N ALA A 247 12.08 10.51 21.99
CA ALA A 247 13.28 10.43 22.83
C ALA A 247 14.57 10.59 22.03
N ALA A 248 14.55 10.25 20.75
CA ALA A 248 15.69 10.41 19.90
C ALA A 248 16.12 11.88 19.76
N ASP A 249 15.25 12.89 19.94
CA ASP A 249 15.51 14.34 19.68
C ASP A 249 16.28 14.63 18.36
N LEU A 250 16.29 13.64 17.46
CA LEU A 250 17.15 13.46 16.28
C LEU A 250 16.31 13.31 15.01
N LEU A 251 14.99 13.47 15.12
CA LEU A 251 14.07 13.54 13.98
C LEU A 251 14.29 14.84 13.21
N ASP A 252 15.42 14.94 12.52
CA ASP A 252 15.52 15.85 11.39
C ASP A 252 14.72 15.23 10.23
N THR A 253 13.39 15.38 10.29
CA THR A 253 12.46 14.90 9.24
C THR A 253 12.79 15.45 7.85
N TYR A 254 13.52 16.58 7.78
CA TYR A 254 14.07 17.11 6.54
C TYR A 254 15.27 16.31 6.01
N ARG A 255 16.06 15.68 6.89
CA ARG A 255 17.33 15.02 6.56
C ARG A 255 17.18 13.62 5.98
N PHE A 256 16.26 12.80 6.49
CA PHE A 256 16.07 11.42 5.98
C PHE A 256 15.27 11.34 4.68
N GLN A 257 14.60 12.43 4.29
CA GLN A 257 13.83 12.52 3.04
C GLN A 257 12.70 11.47 2.89
N ASN A 258 12.39 10.70 3.94
CA ASN A 258 11.32 9.69 3.96
C ASN A 258 9.98 10.28 3.54
N HIS A 259 9.65 11.48 4.04
CA HIS A 259 8.43 12.18 3.66
C HIS A 259 8.34 12.44 2.15
N PHE A 260 9.45 12.73 1.46
CA PHE A 260 9.47 12.91 0.01
C PHE A 260 9.19 11.61 -0.74
N LEU A 261 9.73 10.47 -0.31
CA LEU A 261 9.45 9.16 -0.90
C LEU A 261 7.98 8.78 -0.75
N LEU A 262 7.44 8.91 0.46
CA LEU A 262 6.05 8.56 0.77
C LEU A 262 5.07 9.47 0.03
N THR A 263 5.36 10.79 -0.01
CA THR A 263 4.54 11.77 -0.71
C THR A 263 4.63 11.63 -2.24
N ALA A 264 5.80 11.31 -2.79
CA ALA A 264 5.94 11.08 -4.21
C ALA A 264 5.21 9.80 -4.66
N ALA A 265 5.21 8.75 -3.83
CA ALA A 265 4.41 7.57 -4.07
C ALA A 265 2.92 7.89 -4.04
N SER A 266 2.43 8.55 -2.99
CA SER A 266 0.99 8.79 -2.79
C SER A 266 0.40 9.79 -3.78
N LEU A 267 1.14 10.86 -4.12
CA LEU A 267 0.69 11.83 -5.12
C LEU A 267 0.85 11.30 -6.54
N GLY A 268 1.85 10.45 -6.80
CA GLY A 268 2.01 9.70 -8.05
C GLY A 268 1.71 10.51 -9.32
N SER A 269 0.62 10.16 -10.01
CA SER A 269 0.19 10.81 -11.27
C SER A 269 -0.42 12.21 -11.11
N GLN A 270 -0.64 12.68 -9.89
CA GLN A 270 -1.10 14.05 -9.61
C GLN A 270 0.05 15.07 -9.65
N LEU A 271 1.30 14.60 -9.59
CA LEU A 271 2.47 15.46 -9.70
C LEU A 271 2.67 15.93 -11.14
N LEU A 272 2.66 17.26 -11.34
CA LEU A 272 2.92 17.88 -12.65
C LEU A 272 4.37 17.73 -13.12
N LYS A 273 5.29 17.41 -12.20
CA LYS A 273 6.71 17.21 -12.48
C LYS A 273 7.22 15.98 -11.72
N THR A 274 8.12 15.23 -12.35
CA THR A 274 8.89 14.19 -11.66
C THR A 274 9.94 14.86 -10.78
N TYR A 275 9.85 14.62 -9.47
CA TYR A 275 10.83 15.07 -8.50
C TYR A 275 11.98 14.06 -8.42
N ASP A 276 13.13 14.49 -7.92
CA ASP A 276 14.28 13.63 -7.67
C ASP A 276 14.89 13.91 -6.30
N LEU A 277 15.63 12.93 -5.77
CA LEU A 277 16.37 13.05 -4.51
C LEU A 277 17.83 13.49 -4.74
N GLY A 278 18.15 14.05 -5.91
CA GLY A 278 19.51 14.38 -6.32
C GLY A 278 20.27 13.18 -6.89
N VAL A 279 21.59 13.28 -6.85
CA VAL A 279 22.51 12.31 -7.47
C VAL A 279 22.69 11.09 -6.57
N GLY A 280 22.45 9.90 -7.12
CA GLY A 280 22.66 8.61 -6.48
C GLY A 280 24.13 8.17 -6.51
N LYS A 281 24.41 7.02 -5.91
CA LYS A 281 25.77 6.44 -5.84
C LYS A 281 26.40 6.18 -7.21
N ASP A 282 25.57 5.94 -8.22
CA ASP A 282 25.96 5.70 -9.61
C ASP A 282 26.20 6.98 -10.42
N GLY A 283 26.08 8.15 -9.79
CA GLY A 283 26.18 9.44 -10.47
C GLY A 283 24.94 9.81 -11.28
N GLN A 284 23.86 9.01 -11.22
CA GLN A 284 22.60 9.30 -11.90
C GLN A 284 21.59 9.99 -10.98
N ILE A 285 20.67 10.73 -11.57
CA ILE A 285 19.61 11.39 -10.83
C ILE A 285 18.60 10.35 -10.34
N SER A 286 18.35 10.33 -9.02
CA SER A 286 17.40 9.42 -8.36
C SER A 286 15.97 9.93 -8.50
N THR A 287 15.38 9.73 -9.68
CA THR A 287 14.01 10.15 -10.01
C THR A 287 12.96 9.38 -9.22
N LEU A 288 11.99 10.09 -8.66
CA LEU A 288 10.88 9.53 -7.88
C LEU A 288 9.71 9.17 -8.80
N THR A 289 9.73 7.97 -9.38
CA THR A 289 8.57 7.40 -10.09
C THR A 289 7.91 6.30 -9.27
N VAL A 290 6.59 6.15 -9.39
CA VAL A 290 5.84 5.12 -8.64
C VAL A 290 6.41 3.72 -8.88
N GLY A 291 6.80 3.40 -10.11
CA GLY A 291 7.44 2.12 -10.45
C GLY A 291 8.75 1.88 -9.72
N LYS A 292 9.65 2.89 -9.67
CA LYS A 292 10.93 2.77 -8.95
C LYS A 292 10.71 2.69 -7.43
N ILE A 293 9.76 3.46 -6.89
CA ILE A 293 9.44 3.41 -5.46
C ILE A 293 8.84 2.06 -5.09
N ARG A 294 7.95 1.51 -5.93
CA ARG A 294 7.44 0.15 -5.78
C ARG A 294 8.59 -0.87 -5.71
N ASP A 295 9.45 -0.87 -6.72
CA ASP A 295 10.55 -1.85 -6.78
C ASP A 295 11.48 -1.71 -5.56
N PHE A 296 11.78 -0.48 -5.11
CA PHE A 296 12.54 -0.20 -3.89
C PHE A 296 11.92 -0.82 -2.63
N PHE A 297 10.63 -0.58 -2.36
CA PHE A 297 9.98 -1.13 -1.18
C PHE A 297 9.83 -2.66 -1.24
N PHE A 298 9.61 -3.23 -2.42
CA PHE A 298 9.64 -4.68 -2.59
C PHE A 298 11.04 -5.27 -2.39
N ASP A 299 12.10 -4.55 -2.77
CA ASP A 299 13.47 -4.97 -2.51
C ASP A 299 13.80 -4.93 -1.01
N ILE A 300 13.24 -3.97 -0.25
CA ILE A 300 13.27 -3.99 1.23
C ILE A 300 12.47 -5.18 1.78
N LEU A 301 11.21 -5.34 1.34
CA LEU A 301 10.31 -6.38 1.85
C LEU A 301 10.87 -7.79 1.65
N ASN A 302 11.50 -8.04 0.49
CA ASN A 302 12.11 -9.32 0.15
C ASN A 302 13.56 -9.46 0.67
N GLY A 303 14.06 -8.48 1.43
CA GLY A 303 15.39 -8.53 2.07
C GLY A 303 16.58 -8.36 1.14
N LYS A 304 16.38 -7.88 -0.10
CA LYS A 304 17.48 -7.52 -1.01
C LYS A 304 18.17 -6.22 -0.57
N ILE A 305 17.39 -5.27 -0.07
CA ILE A 305 17.89 -4.08 0.61
C ILE A 305 17.71 -4.32 2.11
N GLN A 306 18.82 -4.39 2.84
CA GLN A 306 18.80 -4.50 4.29
C GLN A 306 18.84 -3.11 4.89
N VAL A 307 17.79 -2.75 5.62
CA VAL A 307 17.76 -1.57 6.48
C VAL A 307 18.50 -1.91 7.76
N GLN A 308 19.46 -1.09 8.16
CA GLN A 308 20.22 -1.32 9.40
C GLN A 308 19.31 -1.28 10.63
N ASP A 309 19.62 -2.13 11.61
CA ASP A 309 18.89 -2.15 12.87
C ASP A 309 19.35 -0.99 13.76
N MET A 310 18.39 -0.29 14.36
CA MET A 310 18.64 0.70 15.40
C MET A 310 18.17 0.15 16.73
N ASP A 311 19.06 0.17 17.74
CA ASP A 311 18.66 -0.17 19.10
C ASP A 311 17.71 0.91 19.61
N GLY A 312 16.45 0.54 19.83
CA GLY A 312 15.41 1.44 20.32
C GLY A 312 15.50 1.70 21.83
N SER A 313 16.56 1.23 22.51
CA SER A 313 16.84 1.55 23.90
C SER A 313 17.58 2.90 23.98
N PHE A 314 16.88 3.92 24.46
CA PHE A 314 17.47 5.23 24.75
C PHE A 314 17.77 5.31 26.25
N SER A 315 18.94 5.85 26.61
CA SER A 315 19.24 6.10 28.01
C SER A 315 18.31 7.21 28.51
N LEU A 316 17.69 7.04 29.68
CA LEU A 316 16.88 8.11 30.30
C LEU A 316 17.69 9.40 30.52
N LYS A 317 19.03 9.31 30.60
CA LYS A 317 19.94 10.45 30.64
C LYS A 317 19.96 11.28 29.36
N ASP A 318 19.60 10.68 28.23
CA ASP A 318 19.56 11.37 26.93
C ASP A 318 18.23 12.14 26.77
N ILE A 319 17.17 11.73 27.49
CA ILE A 319 15.82 12.34 27.45
C ILE A 319 15.67 13.43 28.51
N ALA A 320 16.18 13.18 29.72
CA ALA A 320 16.25 14.18 30.77
C ALA A 320 17.50 15.01 30.51
N GLY A 321 17.37 16.07 29.70
CA GLY A 321 18.46 16.98 29.34
C GLY A 321 19.42 17.20 30.52
N ALA A 322 20.70 16.96 30.27
CA ALA A 322 21.77 17.03 31.26
C ALA A 322 21.62 18.25 32.18
N GLU A 323 21.72 18.02 33.50
CA GLU A 323 22.05 19.06 34.48
C GLU A 323 23.39 19.73 34.14
#